data_AF-A0A9D2G221-F1
#
_entry.id   AF-A0A9D2G221-F1
#
_cell.length_a   1.000
_cell.length_b   1.000
_cell.length_c   1.000
_cell.angle_alpha   90.00
_cell.angle_beta   90.00
_cell.angle_gamma   90.00
#
_symmetry.space_group_name_H-M   'P 1'
#
loop_
_entity.id
_entity.type
_entity.pdbx_description
1 polymer ?
#
loop_
_entity_poly.entity_id
_entity_poly.type
_entity_poly.pdbx_seq_one_letter_code
_entity_poly.pdbx_strand_id
1 'polypeptide(L)'
;MGTINTNKSAAKHCVIFCKHQNETPFDVLEKFIEWTEEKNIKSYIEISKMLHTTPKEANRLLHLAVLPDDRIVKRMKEVMRNG
;
A
#
# COMPACT_ATOMS: atom_id res chain seq x y z
N MET A 1 39.94 44.37 9.57
CA MET A 1 40.23 43.32 8.57
C MET A 1 40.47 42.03 9.36
N GLY A 2 39.87 40.87 9.11
CA GLY A 2 39.03 40.45 8.00
C GLY A 2 38.14 39.25 8.34
N THR A 3 37.06 39.17 7.56
CA THR A 3 36.32 38.00 7.07
C THR A 3 35.66 37.03 8.05
N ILE A 4 34.34 37.22 8.16
CA ILE A 4 33.35 36.18 8.45
C ILE A 4 33.47 35.11 7.35
N ASN A 5 34.00 33.94 7.67
CA ASN A 5 33.98 32.80 6.75
C ASN A 5 32.63 32.07 6.89
N THR A 6 31.60 32.60 6.23
CA THR A 6 30.37 31.85 6.02
C THR A 6 30.66 30.72 5.04
N ASN A 7 30.96 29.53 5.55
CA ASN A 7 30.98 28.30 4.77
C ASN A 7 29.55 27.93 4.33
N LYS A 8 29.01 28.69 3.36
CA LYS A 8 27.72 28.45 2.67
C LYS A 8 27.76 27.25 1.70
N SER A 9 28.75 26.36 1.84
CA SER A 9 28.97 25.24 0.92
C SER A 9 28.33 23.93 1.39
N ALA A 10 28.06 23.75 2.69
CA ALA A 10 27.58 22.47 3.20
C ALA A 10 26.11 22.16 2.89
N ALA A 11 25.30 23.18 2.58
CA ALA A 11 23.87 23.01 2.33
C ALA A 11 23.49 22.70 0.87
N LYS A 12 24.45 22.72 -0.08
CA LYS A 12 24.13 22.59 -1.52
C LYS A 12 23.81 21.16 -1.97
N HIS A 13 24.07 20.16 -1.13
CA HIS A 13 23.86 18.75 -1.45
C HIS A 13 23.15 17.99 -0.32
N CYS A 14 22.24 18.65 0.40
CA CYS A 14 21.31 17.91 1.27
C CYS A 14 20.26 17.24 0.37
N VAL A 15 20.48 15.97 0.04
CA VAL A 15 19.41 15.12 -0.47
C VAL A 15 18.51 14.82 0.72
N ILE A 16 17.42 15.58 0.86
CA ILE A 16 16.37 15.23 1.81
C ILE A 16 15.73 13.96 1.28
N PHE A 17 16.13 12.83 1.85
CA PHE A 17 15.46 11.55 1.61
C PHE A 17 14.10 11.62 2.31
N CYS A 18 13.12 12.25 1.65
CA CYS A 18 11.74 12.16 2.06
C CYS A 18 11.34 10.70 1.84
N LYS A 19 11.49 9.86 2.87
CA LYS A 19 10.95 8.50 2.92
C LYS A 19 9.42 8.62 2.92
N HIS A 20 8.84 8.98 1.78
CA HIS A 20 7.47 8.63 1.48
C HIS A 20 7.48 7.10 1.42
N GLN A 21 7.17 6.45 2.54
CA GLN A 21 6.66 5.08 2.52
C GLN A 21 5.32 5.17 1.79
N ASN A 22 5.37 5.28 0.46
CA ASN A 22 4.22 4.99 -0.36
C ASN A 22 3.88 3.53 -0.05
N GLU A 23 2.69 3.30 0.50
CA GLU A 23 2.21 1.93 0.72
C GLU A 23 2.38 1.15 -0.58
N THR A 24 3.13 0.07 -0.50
CA THR A 24 3.30 -0.82 -1.63
C THR A 24 2.01 -1.61 -1.87
N PRO A 25 1.80 -2.13 -3.09
CA PRO A 25 0.68 -3.04 -3.35
C PRO A 25 0.63 -4.24 -2.38
N PHE A 26 1.80 -4.68 -1.88
CA PHE A 26 1.90 -5.73 -0.87
C PHE A 26 1.39 -5.27 0.50
N ASP A 27 1.80 -4.08 0.96
CA ASP A 27 1.33 -3.52 2.24
C ASP A 27 -0.20 -3.37 2.26
N VAL A 28 -0.79 -3.01 1.12
CA VAL A 28 -2.25 -2.89 0.99
C VAL A 28 -2.92 -4.26 1.01
N LEU A 29 -2.29 -5.27 0.40
CA LEU A 29 -2.80 -6.64 0.41
C LEU A 29 -2.81 -7.23 1.82
N GLU A 30 -1.72 -7.08 2.58
CA GLU A 30 -1.65 -7.55 3.98
C GLU A 30 -2.75 -6.90 4.82
N LYS A 31 -2.88 -5.58 4.78
CA LYS A 31 -3.92 -4.84 5.51
C LYS A 31 -5.33 -5.28 5.11
N PHE A 32 -5.54 -5.59 3.83
CA PHE A 32 -6.84 -6.08 3.37
C PHE A 32 -7.14 -7.46 3.93
N ILE A 33 -6.16 -8.37 3.99
CA ILE A 33 -6.33 -9.70 4.59
C ILE A 33 -6.66 -9.57 6.08
N GLU A 34 -5.91 -8.78 6.84
CA GLU A 34 -6.19 -8.50 8.26
C GLU A 34 -7.62 -7.97 8.45
N TRP A 35 -8.02 -7.00 7.62
CA TRP A 35 -9.38 -6.46 7.66
C TRP A 35 -10.46 -7.52 7.36
N THR A 36 -10.21 -8.43 6.41
CA THR A 36 -11.17 -9.54 6.14
C THR A 36 -11.29 -10.50 7.32
N GLU A 37 -10.18 -10.76 8.03
CA GLU A 37 -10.17 -11.58 9.24
C GLU A 37 -10.96 -10.91 10.38
N GLU A 38 -10.74 -9.61 10.61
CA GLU A 38 -11.48 -8.81 11.59
C GLU A 38 -12.99 -8.80 11.32
N LYS A 39 -13.38 -8.62 10.06
CA LYS A 39 -14.79 -8.64 9.63
C LYS A 39 -15.38 -10.04 9.52
N ASN A 40 -14.60 -11.10 9.79
CA ASN A 40 -14.99 -12.50 9.63
C ASN A 40 -15.47 -12.87 8.20
N ILE A 41 -14.97 -12.16 7.18
CA ILE A 41 -15.28 -12.43 5.77
C ILE A 41 -14.37 -13.55 5.28
N LYS A 42 -14.81 -14.80 5.44
CA LYS A 42 -14.02 -16.00 5.05
C LYS A 42 -14.27 -16.47 3.62
N SER A 43 -15.29 -15.92 2.96
CA SER A 43 -15.70 -16.38 1.63
C SER A 43 -14.91 -15.65 0.54
N TYR A 44 -14.00 -16.35 -0.12
CA TYR A 44 -13.28 -15.82 -1.28
C TYR A 44 -14.22 -15.45 -2.44
N ILE A 45 -15.42 -16.05 -2.51
CA ILE A 45 -16.46 -15.70 -3.48
C ILE A 45 -17.00 -14.30 -3.17
N GLU A 46 -17.24 -13.99 -1.90
CA GLU A 46 -17.69 -12.68 -1.46
C GLU A 46 -16.61 -11.61 -1.68
N ILE A 47 -15.36 -11.94 -1.35
CA ILE A 47 -14.21 -11.06 -1.59
C ILE A 47 -14.02 -10.79 -3.09
N SER A 48 -14.21 -11.79 -3.96
CA SER A 48 -14.16 -11.57 -5.41
C SER A 48 -15.24 -10.60 -5.91
N LYS A 49 -16.43 -10.63 -5.29
CA LYS A 49 -17.50 -9.69 -5.60
C LYS A 49 -17.17 -8.28 -5.08
N MET A 50 -16.54 -8.16 -3.91
CA MET A 50 -16.10 -6.86 -3.38
C MET A 50 -15.02 -6.22 -4.27
N LEU A 51 -14.06 -7.03 -4.73
CA LEU A 51 -12.92 -6.58 -5.52
C LEU A 51 -13.20 -6.51 -7.03
N HIS A 52 -14.37 -6.95 -7.50
CA HIS A 52 -14.71 -7.10 -8.91
C HIS A 52 -13.68 -7.97 -9.68
N THR A 53 -13.24 -9.06 -9.05
CA THR A 53 -12.28 -10.03 -9.61
C THR A 53 -12.94 -11.40 -9.77
N THR A 54 -12.20 -12.37 -10.31
CA THR A 54 -12.68 -13.76 -10.33
C THR A 54 -12.43 -14.42 -8.97
N PRO A 55 -13.23 -15.42 -8.56
CA PRO A 55 -13.01 -16.16 -7.31
C PRO A 55 -11.61 -16.80 -7.23
N LYS A 56 -11.10 -17.26 -8.37
CA LYS A 56 -9.73 -17.80 -8.48
C LYS A 56 -8.69 -16.74 -8.13
N GLU A 57 -8.84 -15.53 -8.66
CA GLU A 57 -7.89 -14.46 -8.41
C GLU A 57 -7.97 -13.95 -6.97
N ALA A 58 -9.18 -13.78 -6.43
CA ALA A 58 -9.38 -13.47 -5.02
C ALA A 58 -8.72 -14.52 -4.11
N ASN A 59 -8.90 -15.81 -4.39
CA ASN A 59 -8.25 -16.87 -3.62
C ASN A 59 -6.73 -16.79 -3.69
N ARG A 60 -6.16 -16.49 -4.86
CA ARG A 60 -4.71 -16.34 -5.00
C ARG A 60 -4.17 -15.10 -4.28
N LEU A 61 -4.92 -13.99 -4.27
CA LEU A 61 -4.58 -12.79 -3.50
C LEU A 61 -4.56 -13.07 -1.99
N LEU A 62 -5.58 -13.77 -1.47
CA LEU A 62 -5.66 -14.14 -0.05
C LEU A 62 -4.52 -15.07 0.38
N HIS A 63 -4.03 -15.92 -0.53
CA HIS A 63 -2.86 -16.76 -0.29
C HIS A 63 -1.53 -16.08 -0.66
N LEU A 64 -1.52 -14.78 -0.92
CA LEU A 64 -0.33 -14.00 -1.32
C LEU A 64 0.41 -14.59 -2.54
N ALA A 65 -0.28 -15.37 -3.38
CA ALA A 65 0.30 -16.02 -4.55
C ALA A 65 0.44 -15.09 -5.77
N VAL A 66 -0.13 -13.88 -5.68
CA VAL A 66 -0.06 -12.81 -6.67
C VAL A 66 -0.19 -11.47 -5.94
N LEU A 67 0.51 -10.45 -6.46
CA LEU A 67 0.37 -9.07 -6.01
C LEU A 67 -0.83 -8.40 -6.70
N PRO A 68 -1.56 -7.52 -6.00
CA PRO A 68 -2.67 -6.80 -6.61
C PRO A 68 -2.15 -5.79 -7.62
N ASP A 69 -2.89 -5.62 -8.72
CA ASP A 69 -2.68 -4.49 -9.63
C ASP A 69 -3.24 -3.19 -9.03
N ASP A 70 -2.92 -2.05 -9.65
CA ASP A 70 -3.35 -0.73 -9.15
C ASP A 70 -4.88 -0.60 -9.02
N ARG A 71 -5.64 -1.30 -9.87
CA ARG A 71 -7.10 -1.31 -9.85
C ARG A 71 -7.62 -2.05 -8.62
N ILE A 72 -7.04 -3.21 -8.31
CA ILE A 72 -7.37 -4.03 -7.14
C ILE A 72 -6.93 -3.31 -5.87
N VAL A 73 -5.73 -2.71 -5.85
CA VAL A 73 -5.23 -1.89 -4.73
C VAL A 73 -6.22 -0.76 -4.40
N LYS A 74 -6.66 -0.02 -5.43
CA LYS A 74 -7.67 1.05 -5.24
C LYS A 74 -8.96 0.48 -4.65
N ARG A 75 -9.41 -0.68 -5.13
CA ARG A 75 -10.65 -1.31 -4.67
C ARG A 75 -10.56 -1.83 -3.24
N MET A 76 -9.43 -2.44 -2.86
CA MET A 76 -9.17 -2.85 -1.47
C MET A 76 -9.27 -1.66 -0.53
N LYS A 77 -8.63 -0.53 -0.86
CA LYS A 77 -8.72 0.71 -0.06
C LYS A 77 -10.14 1.26 0.04
N GLU A 78 -10.92 1.24 -1.05
CA GLU A 78 -12.32 1.66 -1.04
C GLU A 78 -13.18 0.77 -0.14
N VAL A 79 -13.01 -0.55 -0.22
CA VAL A 79 -13.76 -1.52 0.58
C VAL A 79 -13.44 -1.34 2.07
N MET A 80 -12.17 -1.26 2.42
CA MET A 80 -11.74 -1.06 3.81
C MET A 80 -12.21 0.29 4.40
N ARG A 81 -12.31 1.34 3.58
CA ARG A 81 -12.78 2.66 4.02
C ARG A 81 -14.30 2.70 4.24
N ASN A 82 -15.06 1.92 3.47
CA ASN A 82 -16.52 1.96 3.48
C ASN A 82 -17.17 0.85 4.34
N GLY A 83 -16.39 -0.11 4.82
CA GLY A 83 -16.89 -1.37 5.38
C GLY A 83 -16.75 -1.55 6.88
#